data_AF-A0A453JRS4-F1
#
_entry.id   AF-A0A453JRS4-F1
#
_cell.length_a   1.000
_cell.length_b   1.000
_cell.length_c   1.000
_cell.angle_alpha   90.00
_cell.angle_beta   90.00
_cell.angle_gamma   90.00
#
_symmetry.space_group_name_H-M   'P 1'
#
loop_
_entity.id
_entity.type
_entity.pdbx_description
1 polymer ?
#
loop_
_entity_poly.entity_id
_entity_poly.type
_entity_poly.pdbx_seq_one_letter_code
_entity_poly.pdbx_strand_id
1 'polypeptide(L)'
;SLTLREEEATMSPASARALTVDSLNPKVLALADHLRGAVAGRAQRMQKELETNPGLYPFDEIIYCNLSNPHYLGQQPIKFFREVLALCDYPHLLNCSVTSSIFSSDAITRAREILDLIPGRAMGGYSHCQGTEGLRNAIAVGIATRDAFPCNAEDIFLTDGAAAPVHMVMHLLIRDEKDGILCPIPSHFLYTSSMALCGATLVPYYLDESGGWAVSISDLKKQLDGARSEGITVRGLVVVNPGNPTGQVCLLIIDLCNSYILVQVLMWLNCT
;
A
#
# COMPACT_ATOMS: atom_id res chain seq x y z
N SER A 1 69.09 -6.54 27.10
CA SER A 1 68.44 -6.34 25.79
C SER A 1 67.01 -6.86 25.94
N LEU A 2 66.10 -6.03 26.44
CA LEU A 2 65.16 -5.18 25.64
C LEU A 2 63.95 -6.02 25.17
N THR A 3 62.67 -5.76 25.43
CA THR A 3 61.95 -4.70 26.17
C THR A 3 60.45 -5.06 26.21
N LEU A 4 59.80 -4.71 27.32
CA LEU A 4 58.39 -4.27 27.58
C LEU A 4 57.34 -4.25 26.46
N ARG A 5 56.09 -4.60 26.84
CA ARG A 5 54.78 -3.90 26.69
C ARG A 5 53.65 -4.92 26.46
N GLU A 6 52.42 -4.79 26.91
CA GLU A 6 51.63 -3.94 27.81
C GLU A 6 50.30 -4.72 27.96
N GLU A 7 49.55 -4.46 29.04
CA GLU A 7 48.27 -5.10 29.35
C GLU A 7 47.27 -5.10 28.16
N GLU A 8 46.88 -6.27 27.66
CA GLU A 8 45.60 -6.39 26.95
C GLU A 8 44.51 -6.62 28.00
N ALA A 9 43.79 -5.53 28.26
CA ALA A 9 42.61 -5.50 29.09
C ALA A 9 41.69 -6.68 28.73
N THR A 10 41.45 -7.55 29.69
CA THR A 10 40.35 -8.50 29.63
C THR A 10 39.06 -7.70 29.47
N MET A 11 38.56 -7.60 28.24
CA MET A 11 37.22 -7.10 27.98
C MET A 11 36.25 -7.97 28.75
N SER A 12 35.67 -7.39 29.80
CA SER A 12 34.44 -7.87 30.41
C SER A 12 33.42 -8.15 29.29
N PRO A 13 32.79 -9.34 29.24
CA PRO A 13 31.72 -9.63 28.29
C PRO A 13 30.44 -8.93 28.77
N ALA A 14 30.47 -7.60 28.82
CA ALA A 14 29.29 -6.79 28.96
C ALA A 14 28.52 -6.87 27.63
N SER A 15 27.66 -7.90 27.52
CA SER A 15 26.47 -7.96 26.68
C SER A 15 26.55 -7.11 25.39
N ALA A 16 27.27 -7.62 24.38
CA ALA A 16 27.06 -7.13 23.02
C ALA A 16 25.60 -7.49 22.67
N ARG A 17 24.69 -6.54 22.87
CA ARG A 17 23.26 -6.75 22.60
C ARG A 17 23.15 -7.20 21.14
N ALA A 18 22.55 -8.36 20.92
CA ALA A 18 22.36 -8.93 19.59
C ALA A 18 21.54 -8.03 18.65
N LEU A 19 20.81 -7.05 19.21
CA LEU A 19 20.05 -6.05 18.49
C LEU A 19 20.42 -4.65 19.01
N THR A 20 21.01 -3.85 18.13
CA THR A 20 21.34 -2.42 18.29
C THR A 20 20.95 -1.69 17.01
N VAL A 21 20.91 -0.35 17.02
CA VAL A 21 20.62 0.42 15.79
C VAL A 21 21.64 0.10 14.69
N ASP A 22 22.91 -0.02 15.04
CA ASP A 22 24.00 -0.31 14.10
C ASP A 22 23.94 -1.75 13.54
N SER A 23 23.25 -2.66 14.23
CA SER A 23 23.06 -4.04 13.78
C SER A 23 21.73 -4.25 13.03
N LEU A 24 20.93 -3.20 12.80
CA LEU A 24 19.71 -3.30 12.01
C LEU A 24 20.01 -3.46 10.53
N ASN A 25 19.06 -4.03 9.79
CA ASN A 25 19.14 -4.10 8.33
C ASN A 25 19.34 -2.68 7.75
N PRO A 26 20.44 -2.42 7.01
CA PRO A 26 20.72 -1.10 6.44
C PRO A 26 19.60 -0.54 5.58
N LYS A 27 18.82 -1.41 4.91
CA LYS A 27 17.66 -1.01 4.10
C LYS A 27 16.53 -0.40 4.95
N VAL A 28 16.36 -0.89 6.17
CA VAL A 28 15.40 -0.33 7.15
C VAL A 28 15.89 1.02 7.67
N LEU A 29 17.19 1.17 7.93
CA LEU A 29 17.78 2.44 8.35
C LEU A 29 17.65 3.51 7.25
N ALA A 30 17.96 3.15 6.00
CA ALA A 30 17.81 4.03 4.84
C ALA A 30 16.35 4.49 4.65
N LEU A 31 15.39 3.58 4.85
CA LEU A 31 13.98 3.94 4.85
C LEU A 31 13.64 4.90 6.00
N ALA A 32 14.09 4.62 7.22
CA ALA A 32 13.78 5.42 8.40
C ALA A 32 14.23 6.88 8.26
N ASP A 33 15.38 7.12 7.62
CA ASP A 33 15.87 8.47 7.34
C ASP A 33 15.00 9.23 6.33
N HIS A 34 14.46 8.53 5.31
CA HIS A 34 13.46 9.10 4.38
C HIS A 34 12.10 9.33 5.04
N LEU A 35 11.76 8.51 6.03
CA LEU A 35 10.46 8.48 6.68
C LEU A 35 10.30 9.43 7.85
N ARG A 36 11.35 10.16 8.27
CA ARG A 36 11.31 10.97 9.51
C ARG A 36 10.16 11.99 9.47
N GLY A 37 9.00 11.54 9.94
CA GLY A 37 7.75 12.27 10.03
C GLY A 37 7.80 13.26 11.19
N ALA A 38 8.78 14.16 11.16
CA ALA A 38 8.99 15.17 12.18
C ALA A 38 7.70 15.97 12.43
N VAL A 39 6.94 16.22 11.37
CA VAL A 39 5.63 16.88 11.42
C VAL A 39 4.60 16.02 12.19
N ALA A 40 4.41 14.76 11.83
CA ALA A 40 3.46 13.87 12.51
C ALA A 40 3.83 13.65 13.98
N GLY A 41 5.11 13.43 14.27
CA GLY A 41 5.60 13.28 15.65
C GLY A 41 5.45 14.58 16.46
N ARG A 42 5.63 15.75 15.85
CA ARG A 42 5.35 17.03 16.51
C ARG A 42 3.85 17.21 16.75
N ALA A 43 3.01 16.92 15.77
CA ALA A 43 1.55 17.01 15.88
C ALA A 43 1.02 16.14 17.04
N GLN A 44 1.50 14.90 17.17
CA GLN A 44 1.15 14.01 18.29
C GLN A 44 1.58 14.56 19.65
N ARG A 45 2.76 15.21 19.75
CA ARG A 45 3.18 15.88 20.98
C ARG A 45 2.28 17.06 21.31
N MET A 46 1.97 17.89 20.32
CA MET A 46 1.09 19.05 20.49
C MET A 46 -0.32 18.63 20.93
N GLN A 47 -0.86 17.53 20.40
CA GLN A 47 -2.15 16.99 20.82
C GLN A 47 -2.17 16.61 22.31
N LYS A 48 -1.13 15.92 22.81
CA LYS A 48 -0.99 15.61 24.25
C LYS A 48 -0.80 16.85 25.12
N GLU A 49 -0.08 17.85 24.60
CA GLU A 49 0.12 19.12 25.30
C GLU A 49 -1.19 19.93 25.41
N LEU A 50 -2.05 19.88 24.39
CA LEU A 50 -3.39 20.50 24.43
C LEU A 50 -4.33 19.84 25.45
N GLU A 51 -4.28 18.51 25.57
CA GLU A 51 -5.07 17.77 26.58
C GLU A 51 -4.74 18.19 28.02
N THR A 52 -3.48 18.56 28.27
CA THR A 52 -2.99 18.92 29.61
C THR A 52 -2.99 20.43 29.87
N ASN A 53 -2.79 21.25 28.84
CA ASN A 53 -2.73 22.71 28.93
C ASN A 53 -3.62 23.36 27.85
N PRO A 54 -4.95 23.42 28.07
CA PRO A 54 -5.84 24.17 27.19
C PRO A 54 -5.38 25.62 27.05
N GLY A 55 -5.24 26.11 25.81
CA GLY A 55 -4.75 27.46 25.50
C GLY A 55 -3.24 27.62 25.35
N LEU A 56 -2.44 26.54 25.42
CA LEU A 56 -1.00 26.58 25.15
C LEU A 56 -0.67 27.02 23.71
N TYR A 57 -1.54 26.66 22.76
CA TYR A 57 -1.39 26.96 21.33
C TYR A 57 -2.51 27.90 20.86
N PRO A 58 -2.33 28.61 19.73
CA PRO A 58 -3.36 29.49 19.15
C PRO A 58 -4.53 28.72 18.49
N PHE A 59 -4.73 27.45 18.86
CA PHE A 59 -5.76 26.55 18.35
C PHE A 59 -6.08 25.50 19.41
N ASP A 60 -7.28 24.93 19.35
CA ASP A 60 -7.79 24.00 20.36
C ASP A 60 -7.64 22.53 19.97
N GLU A 61 -7.41 22.24 18.68
CA GLU A 61 -7.30 20.88 18.17
C GLU A 61 -6.26 20.75 17.04
N ILE A 62 -5.81 19.51 16.83
CA ILE A 62 -4.95 19.13 15.70
C ILE A 62 -5.82 18.44 14.65
N ILE A 63 -5.93 19.05 13.47
CA ILE A 63 -6.60 18.46 12.32
C ILE A 63 -5.56 17.78 11.42
N TYR A 64 -5.65 16.45 11.30
CA TYR A 64 -4.72 15.65 10.50
C TYR A 64 -5.09 15.68 9.02
N CYS A 65 -4.54 16.63 8.28
CA CYS A 65 -4.70 16.75 6.82
C CYS A 65 -3.63 15.98 6.01
N ASN A 66 -2.86 15.11 6.65
CA ASN A 66 -1.72 14.40 6.06
C ASN A 66 -2.03 12.94 5.67
N LEU A 67 -3.20 12.42 6.03
CA LEU A 67 -3.64 11.06 5.71
C LEU A 67 -5.05 11.11 5.13
N SER A 68 -5.27 10.37 4.05
CA SER A 68 -6.60 10.15 3.50
C SER A 68 -7.34 9.13 4.37
N ASN A 69 -7.94 9.59 5.47
CA ASN A 69 -8.81 8.79 6.34
C ASN A 69 -10.21 9.44 6.42
N PRO A 70 -11.06 9.23 5.40
CA PRO A 70 -12.31 9.97 5.30
C PRO A 70 -13.30 9.77 6.46
N HIS A 71 -13.36 8.57 7.04
CA HIS A 71 -14.23 8.29 8.18
C HIS A 71 -13.79 9.07 9.44
N TYR A 72 -12.48 9.25 9.64
CA TYR A 72 -11.96 10.09 10.73
C TYR A 72 -12.38 11.56 10.57
N LEU A 73 -12.52 12.01 9.31
CA LEU A 73 -12.97 13.36 8.96
C LEU A 73 -14.51 13.46 8.82
N GLY A 74 -15.26 12.45 9.27
CA GLY A 74 -16.71 12.50 9.39
C GLY A 74 -17.50 11.90 8.23
N GLN A 75 -16.85 11.34 7.19
CA GLN A 75 -17.56 10.57 6.16
C GLN A 75 -18.32 9.41 6.82
N GLN A 76 -19.63 9.36 6.63
CA GLN A 76 -20.44 8.28 7.18
C GLN A 76 -20.21 6.99 6.38
N PRO A 77 -20.08 5.83 7.05
CA PRO A 77 -19.98 4.55 6.35
C PRO A 77 -21.21 4.29 5.47
N ILE A 78 -21.00 3.70 4.30
CA ILE A 78 -22.10 3.32 3.41
C ILE A 78 -22.93 2.22 4.10
N LYS A 79 -24.21 2.53 4.33
CA LYS A 79 -25.14 1.69 5.12
C LYS A 79 -25.21 0.25 4.61
N PHE A 80 -25.42 0.05 3.31
CA PHE A 80 -25.57 -1.27 2.70
C PHE A 80 -24.39 -2.21 3.03
N PHE A 81 -23.15 -1.73 2.92
CA PHE A 81 -21.97 -2.54 3.25
C PHE A 81 -21.94 -2.92 4.73
N ARG A 82 -22.31 -2.00 5.63
CA ARG A 82 -22.35 -2.27 7.07
C ARG A 82 -23.43 -3.30 7.43
N GLU A 83 -24.60 -3.21 6.80
CA GLU A 83 -25.68 -4.18 6.97
C GLU A 83 -25.28 -5.59 6.53
N VAL A 84 -24.71 -5.71 5.32
CA VAL A 84 -24.23 -7.00 4.80
C VAL A 84 -23.16 -7.60 5.69
N LEU A 85 -22.14 -6.81 6.08
CA LEU A 85 -21.06 -7.29 6.95
C LEU A 85 -21.60 -7.76 8.31
N ALA A 86 -22.49 -7.00 8.95
CA ALA A 86 -23.07 -7.39 10.23
C ALA A 86 -23.85 -8.72 10.13
N LEU A 87 -24.59 -8.94 9.04
CA LEU A 87 -25.32 -10.18 8.80
C LEU A 87 -24.40 -11.37 8.49
N CYS A 88 -23.27 -11.13 7.81
CA CYS A 88 -22.25 -12.17 7.57
C CYS A 88 -21.46 -12.51 8.84
N ASP A 89 -21.14 -11.52 9.67
CA ASP A 89 -20.41 -11.71 10.93
C ASP A 89 -21.28 -12.39 12.00
N TYR A 90 -22.60 -12.13 12.00
CA TYR A 90 -23.55 -12.80 12.87
C TYR A 90 -24.76 -13.40 12.11
N PRO A 91 -24.58 -14.54 11.41
CA PRO A 91 -25.60 -15.14 10.54
C PRO A 91 -26.90 -15.56 11.23
N HIS A 92 -26.89 -15.72 12.57
CA HIS A 92 -28.12 -16.02 13.32
C HIS A 92 -29.19 -14.94 13.14
N LEU A 93 -28.79 -13.69 12.89
CA LEU A 93 -29.71 -12.61 12.59
C LEU A 93 -30.55 -12.91 11.35
N LEU A 94 -30.07 -13.66 10.36
CA LEU A 94 -30.84 -13.96 9.15
C LEU A 94 -32.13 -14.77 9.39
N ASN A 95 -32.26 -15.38 10.58
CA ASN A 95 -33.39 -16.22 10.98
C ASN A 95 -34.30 -15.56 12.01
N CYS A 96 -33.97 -14.35 12.49
CA CYS A 96 -34.81 -13.64 13.45
C CYS A 96 -36.01 -12.97 12.77
N SER A 97 -37.17 -12.99 13.41
CA SER A 97 -38.40 -12.39 12.88
C SER A 97 -38.30 -10.87 12.69
N VAL A 98 -37.47 -10.20 13.49
CA VAL A 98 -37.26 -8.75 13.44
C VAL A 98 -36.32 -8.30 12.32
N THR A 99 -35.61 -9.20 11.66
CA THR A 99 -34.51 -8.84 10.74
C THR A 99 -34.97 -8.01 9.58
N SER A 100 -36.11 -8.34 8.97
CA SER A 100 -36.70 -7.56 7.88
C SER A 100 -37.18 -6.17 8.29
N SER A 101 -37.27 -5.88 9.59
CA SER A 101 -37.60 -4.53 10.10
C SER A 101 -36.37 -3.67 10.38
N ILE A 102 -35.19 -4.28 10.50
CA ILE A 102 -33.93 -3.61 10.88
C ILE A 102 -33.01 -3.45 9.66
N PHE A 103 -32.91 -4.49 8.82
CA PHE A 103 -32.01 -4.55 7.68
C PHE A 103 -32.77 -4.41 6.36
N SER A 104 -32.14 -3.80 5.36
CA SER A 104 -32.71 -3.74 4.02
C SER A 104 -32.81 -5.13 3.37
N SER A 105 -33.84 -5.32 2.53
CA SER A 105 -34.13 -6.63 1.91
C SER A 105 -33.01 -7.10 0.97
N ASP A 106 -32.37 -6.15 0.28
CA ASP A 106 -31.23 -6.41 -0.60
C ASP A 106 -29.95 -6.73 0.18
N ALA A 107 -29.72 -6.12 1.35
CA ALA A 107 -28.60 -6.49 2.22
C ALA A 107 -28.77 -7.91 2.79
N ILE A 108 -29.99 -8.28 3.22
CA ILE A 108 -30.32 -9.64 3.65
C ILE A 108 -30.06 -10.65 2.53
N THR A 109 -30.50 -10.32 1.31
CA THR A 109 -30.29 -11.17 0.13
C THR A 109 -28.80 -11.33 -0.15
N ARG A 110 -28.05 -10.22 -0.21
CA ARG A 110 -26.61 -10.22 -0.46
C ARG A 110 -25.81 -11.00 0.60
N ALA A 111 -26.18 -10.88 1.87
CA ALA A 111 -25.52 -11.61 2.95
C ALA A 111 -25.69 -13.14 2.79
N ARG A 112 -26.89 -13.60 2.41
CA ARG A 112 -27.13 -15.02 2.12
C ARG A 112 -26.29 -15.51 0.94
N GLU A 113 -26.26 -14.73 -0.15
CA GLU A 113 -25.43 -15.04 -1.32
C GLU A 113 -23.95 -15.17 -0.94
N ILE A 114 -23.40 -14.22 -0.17
CA ILE A 114 -21.99 -14.25 0.25
C ILE A 114 -21.70 -15.48 1.13
N LEU A 115 -22.57 -15.77 2.10
CA LEU A 115 -22.40 -16.94 2.97
C LEU A 115 -22.39 -18.24 2.16
N ASP A 116 -23.21 -18.35 1.12
CA ASP A 116 -23.27 -19.52 0.23
C ASP A 116 -22.03 -19.69 -0.66
N LEU A 117 -21.25 -18.63 -0.86
CA LEU A 117 -19.95 -18.70 -1.54
C LEU A 117 -18.83 -19.21 -0.63
N ILE A 118 -19.05 -19.30 0.68
CA ILE A 118 -18.06 -19.72 1.66
C ILE A 118 -18.30 -21.19 2.02
N PRO A 119 -17.28 -22.08 1.86
CA PRO A 119 -17.42 -23.48 2.24
C PRO A 119 -17.89 -23.65 3.68
N GLY A 120 -18.98 -24.41 3.86
CA GLY A 120 -19.60 -24.65 5.17
C GLY A 120 -20.18 -23.40 5.85
N ARG A 121 -20.33 -22.27 5.13
CA ARG A 121 -20.70 -20.96 5.69
C ARG A 121 -19.80 -20.54 6.87
N ALA A 122 -18.55 -21.02 6.90
CA ALA A 122 -17.61 -20.82 7.99
C ALA A 122 -16.82 -19.51 7.81
N MET A 123 -17.47 -18.37 8.06
CA MET A 123 -16.87 -17.04 7.84
C MET A 123 -15.58 -16.80 8.67
N GLY A 124 -15.45 -17.42 9.84
CA GLY A 124 -14.23 -17.32 10.66
C GLY A 124 -13.11 -18.30 10.29
N GLY A 125 -13.31 -19.15 9.28
CA GLY A 125 -12.33 -20.13 8.84
C GLY A 125 -11.28 -19.54 7.89
N TYR A 126 -10.13 -20.21 7.78
CA TYR A 126 -9.17 -19.87 6.73
C TYR A 126 -9.76 -20.11 5.34
N SER A 127 -9.49 -19.19 4.41
CA SER A 127 -9.77 -19.36 2.99
C SER A 127 -8.59 -20.02 2.26
N HIS A 128 -8.77 -20.28 0.97
CA HIS A 128 -7.65 -20.54 0.07
C HIS A 128 -6.63 -19.39 0.12
N CYS A 129 -5.36 -19.65 -0.20
CA CYS A 129 -4.28 -18.65 -0.12
C CYS A 129 -4.45 -17.45 -1.06
N GLN A 130 -5.22 -17.62 -2.14
CA GLN A 130 -5.62 -16.53 -3.04
C GLN A 130 -6.91 -15.81 -2.60
N GLY A 131 -7.59 -16.34 -1.56
CA GLY A 131 -8.92 -15.93 -1.13
C GLY A 131 -10.03 -16.89 -1.58
N THR A 132 -11.21 -16.75 -0.95
CA THR A 132 -12.40 -17.57 -1.22
C THR A 132 -12.78 -17.55 -2.70
N GLU A 133 -12.84 -18.72 -3.32
CA GLU A 133 -13.08 -18.89 -4.76
C GLU A 133 -14.35 -18.20 -5.24
N GLY A 134 -15.47 -18.38 -4.55
CA GLY A 134 -16.73 -17.74 -4.92
C GLY A 134 -16.65 -16.20 -4.95
N LEU A 135 -15.87 -15.60 -4.04
CA LEU A 135 -15.63 -14.15 -4.03
C LEU A 135 -14.71 -13.72 -5.18
N ARG A 136 -13.66 -14.50 -5.47
CA ARG A 136 -12.79 -14.25 -6.64
C ARG A 136 -13.58 -14.31 -7.94
N ASN A 137 -14.47 -15.29 -8.10
CA ASN A 137 -15.38 -15.40 -9.25
C ASN A 137 -16.27 -14.16 -9.39
N ALA A 138 -16.87 -13.68 -8.30
CA ALA A 138 -17.69 -12.47 -8.32
C ALA A 138 -16.88 -11.22 -8.73
N ILE A 139 -15.64 -11.09 -8.25
CA ILE A 139 -14.73 -10.00 -8.64
C ILE A 139 -14.35 -10.11 -10.11
N ALA A 140 -14.04 -11.31 -10.61
CA ALA A 140 -13.72 -11.55 -12.01
C ALA A 140 -14.88 -11.11 -12.93
N VAL A 141 -16.13 -11.44 -12.57
CA VAL A 141 -17.32 -10.96 -13.29
C VAL A 141 -17.42 -9.44 -13.26
N GLY A 142 -17.16 -8.81 -12.11
CA GLY A 142 -17.17 -7.36 -11.95
C GLY A 142 -16.13 -6.65 -12.83
N ILE A 143 -14.89 -7.14 -12.84
CA ILE A 143 -13.81 -6.66 -13.71
C ILE A 143 -14.21 -6.84 -15.18
N ALA A 144 -14.70 -8.03 -15.54
CA ALA A 144 -15.07 -8.32 -16.92
C ALA A 144 -16.22 -7.45 -17.42
N THR A 145 -17.19 -7.14 -16.54
CA THR A 145 -18.30 -6.25 -16.84
C THR A 145 -17.83 -4.80 -16.99
N ARG A 146 -16.94 -4.32 -16.12
CA ARG A 146 -16.37 -2.97 -16.17
C ARG A 146 -15.56 -2.75 -17.46
N ASP A 147 -14.74 -3.73 -17.82
CA ASP A 147 -13.76 -3.59 -18.90
C ASP A 147 -14.29 -4.09 -20.25
N ALA A 148 -15.37 -4.86 -20.27
CA ALA A 148 -15.85 -5.62 -21.43
C ALA A 148 -14.80 -6.62 -21.98
N PHE A 149 -13.93 -7.14 -21.11
CA PHE A 149 -12.92 -8.17 -21.42
C PHE A 149 -12.96 -9.31 -20.40
N PRO A 150 -12.72 -10.57 -20.79
CA PRO A 150 -12.76 -11.69 -19.85
C PRO A 150 -11.68 -11.56 -18.76
N CYS A 151 -12.03 -11.93 -17.54
CA CYS A 151 -11.12 -12.00 -16.40
C CYS A 151 -11.22 -13.39 -15.76
N ASN A 152 -10.07 -14.00 -15.48
CA ASN A 152 -10.00 -15.31 -14.83
C ASN A 152 -9.83 -15.13 -13.31
N ALA A 153 -10.64 -15.84 -12.53
CA ALA A 153 -10.56 -15.80 -11.07
C ALA A 153 -9.25 -16.37 -10.52
N GLU A 154 -8.56 -17.24 -11.28
CA GLU A 154 -7.24 -17.79 -10.90
C GLU A 154 -6.12 -16.74 -10.93
N ASP A 155 -6.34 -15.63 -11.63
CA ASP A 155 -5.41 -14.50 -11.70
C ASP A 155 -5.67 -13.47 -10.57
N ILE A 156 -6.67 -13.70 -9.71
CA ILE A 156 -7.09 -12.78 -8.65
C ILE A 156 -6.56 -13.25 -7.29
N PHE A 157 -5.91 -12.34 -6.58
CA PHE A 157 -5.43 -12.54 -5.21
C PHE A 157 -6.09 -11.53 -4.28
N LEU A 158 -6.86 -12.01 -3.30
CA LEU A 158 -7.40 -11.18 -2.23
C LEU A 158 -6.29 -10.91 -1.19
N THR A 159 -6.15 -9.65 -0.79
CA THR A 159 -5.10 -9.21 0.11
C THR A 159 -5.63 -8.18 1.11
N ASP A 160 -4.93 -8.02 2.24
CA ASP A 160 -5.25 -7.04 3.28
C ASP A 160 -4.88 -5.62 2.82
N GLY A 161 -5.70 -5.07 1.94
CA GLY A 161 -5.46 -3.80 1.27
C GLY A 161 -4.35 -3.89 0.22
N ALA A 162 -4.10 -2.77 -0.46
CA ALA A 162 -3.19 -2.74 -1.62
C ALA A 162 -1.70 -2.64 -1.27
N ALA A 163 -1.34 -2.35 0.00
CA ALA A 163 0.06 -2.22 0.40
C ALA A 163 0.82 -3.55 0.33
N ALA A 164 0.21 -4.62 0.85
CA ALA A 164 0.80 -5.96 0.87
C ALA A 164 1.20 -6.47 -0.53
N PRO A 165 0.33 -6.44 -1.56
CA PRO A 165 0.72 -6.90 -2.90
C PRO A 165 1.79 -6.00 -3.55
N VAL A 166 1.83 -4.70 -3.28
CA VAL A 166 2.92 -3.83 -3.77
C VAL A 166 4.26 -4.30 -3.20
N HIS A 167 4.35 -4.53 -1.89
CA HIS A 167 5.56 -5.09 -1.28
C HIS A 167 5.94 -6.45 -1.86
N MET A 168 4.96 -7.34 -2.06
CA MET A 168 5.18 -8.67 -2.62
C MET A 168 5.73 -8.61 -4.05
N VAL A 169 5.15 -7.78 -4.92
CA VAL A 169 5.62 -7.61 -6.30
C VAL A 169 7.02 -6.99 -6.34
N MET A 170 7.30 -5.99 -5.49
CA MET A 170 8.67 -5.44 -5.39
C MET A 170 9.67 -6.50 -4.95
N HIS A 171 9.33 -7.33 -3.95
CA HIS A 171 10.18 -8.43 -3.52
C HIS A 171 10.39 -9.50 -4.61
N LEU A 172 9.39 -9.75 -5.45
CA LEU A 172 9.47 -10.69 -6.56
C LEU A 172 10.39 -10.18 -7.69
N LEU A 173 10.33 -8.88 -7.99
CA LEU A 173 11.02 -8.29 -9.14
C LEU A 173 12.49 -7.93 -8.89
N ILE A 174 12.82 -7.55 -7.65
CA ILE A 174 14.10 -6.94 -7.27
C ILE A 174 15.04 -7.99 -6.68
N ARG A 175 16.20 -8.17 -7.33
CA ARG A 175 17.24 -9.09 -6.89
C ARG A 175 18.28 -8.40 -6.01
N ASP A 176 18.72 -7.23 -6.42
CA ASP A 176 19.77 -6.44 -5.77
C ASP A 176 19.68 -4.95 -6.21
N GLU A 177 20.65 -4.13 -5.80
CA GLU A 177 20.72 -2.70 -6.10
C GLU A 177 20.83 -2.35 -7.58
N LYS A 178 21.21 -3.30 -8.44
CA LYS A 178 21.27 -3.09 -9.90
C LYS A 178 19.89 -3.22 -10.55
N ASP A 179 18.89 -3.70 -9.83
CA ASP A 179 17.51 -3.68 -10.30
C ASP A 179 16.84 -2.35 -9.94
N GLY A 180 16.16 -1.75 -10.93
CA GLY A 180 15.45 -0.49 -10.75
C GLY A 180 13.99 -0.57 -11.14
N ILE A 181 13.19 0.36 -10.62
CA ILE A 181 11.78 0.53 -10.98
C ILE A 181 11.54 1.96 -11.41
N LEU A 182 10.86 2.13 -12.55
CA LEU A 182 10.37 3.42 -13.00
C LEU A 182 9.21 3.86 -12.10
N CYS A 183 9.33 5.03 -11.47
CA CYS A 183 8.34 5.54 -10.52
C CYS A 183 8.05 7.03 -10.78
N PRO A 184 6.77 7.47 -10.73
CA PRO A 184 6.43 8.86 -10.99
C PRO A 184 7.00 9.78 -9.93
N ILE A 185 7.36 11.00 -10.32
CA ILE A 185 7.65 12.10 -9.40
C ILE A 185 6.66 13.24 -9.69
N PRO A 186 5.87 13.68 -8.68
CA PRO A 186 5.75 13.13 -7.32
C PRO A 186 5.09 11.73 -7.27
N SER A 187 5.36 10.96 -6.20
CA SER A 187 4.83 9.60 -6.00
C SER A 187 4.11 9.43 -4.66
N HIS A 188 3.30 8.38 -4.57
CA HIS A 188 2.85 7.86 -3.29
C HIS A 188 3.99 7.12 -2.56
N PHE A 189 4.19 7.48 -1.29
CA PHE A 189 5.29 6.97 -0.46
C PHE A 189 5.41 5.43 -0.39
N LEU A 190 4.30 4.70 -0.55
CA LEU A 190 4.30 3.22 -0.55
C LEU A 190 5.32 2.63 -1.54
N TYR A 191 5.46 3.20 -2.73
CA TYR A 191 6.33 2.64 -3.76
C TYR A 191 7.80 2.85 -3.43
N THR A 192 8.17 4.10 -3.13
CA THR A 192 9.57 4.45 -2.82
C THR A 192 10.05 3.75 -1.55
N SER A 193 9.18 3.56 -0.55
CA SER A 193 9.51 2.78 0.64
C SER A 193 9.67 1.29 0.38
N SER A 194 8.76 0.69 -0.40
CA SER A 194 8.90 -0.70 -0.83
C SER A 194 10.20 -0.94 -1.57
N MET A 195 10.56 -0.01 -2.47
CA MET A 195 11.81 -0.06 -3.22
C MET A 195 13.03 0.05 -2.29
N ALA A 196 13.03 0.99 -1.35
CA ALA A 196 14.10 1.13 -0.37
C ALA A 196 14.29 -0.15 0.48
N LEU A 197 13.20 -0.77 0.93
CA LEU A 197 13.24 -2.02 1.71
C LEU A 197 13.75 -3.20 0.90
N CYS A 198 13.43 -3.27 -0.40
CA CYS A 198 13.99 -4.28 -1.31
C CYS A 198 15.43 -3.94 -1.73
N GLY A 199 15.86 -2.69 -1.57
CA GLY A 199 17.17 -2.19 -2.03
C GLY A 199 17.20 -1.90 -3.52
N ALA A 200 16.06 -1.59 -4.13
CA ALA A 200 15.96 -1.26 -5.55
C ALA A 200 16.44 0.17 -5.83
N THR A 201 16.96 0.38 -7.04
CA THR A 201 17.26 1.71 -7.57
C THR A 201 15.98 2.42 -8.02
N LEU A 202 15.76 3.65 -7.54
CA LEU A 202 14.69 4.51 -8.01
C LEU A 202 15.06 5.11 -9.37
N VAL A 203 14.28 4.77 -10.40
CA VAL A 203 14.37 5.43 -11.71
C VAL A 203 13.20 6.42 -11.80
N PRO A 204 13.42 7.72 -11.57
CA PRO A 204 12.33 8.68 -11.57
C PRO A 204 11.85 8.96 -13.00
N TYR A 205 10.55 9.13 -13.19
CA TYR A 205 10.01 9.84 -14.34
C TYR A 205 9.11 10.98 -13.87
N TYR A 206 9.20 12.13 -14.53
CA TYR A 206 8.60 13.36 -14.04
C TYR A 206 7.26 13.61 -14.70
N LEU A 207 6.25 13.86 -13.87
CA LEU A 207 4.93 14.28 -14.32
C LEU A 207 4.98 15.76 -14.71
N ASP A 208 4.31 16.12 -15.81
CA ASP A 208 4.29 17.51 -16.30
C ASP A 208 3.25 18.33 -15.54
N GLU A 209 3.68 19.07 -14.52
CA GLU A 209 2.83 19.96 -13.72
C GLU A 209 2.05 20.96 -14.58
N SER A 210 2.71 21.57 -15.58
CA SER A 210 2.10 22.57 -16.46
C SER A 210 1.04 21.96 -17.40
N GLY A 211 1.23 20.69 -17.74
CA GLY A 211 0.31 19.86 -18.51
C GLY A 211 -0.73 19.13 -17.66
N GLY A 212 -0.94 19.50 -16.40
CA GLY A 212 -1.93 18.87 -15.51
C GLY A 212 -1.47 17.52 -14.96
N TRP A 213 -0.18 17.40 -14.65
CA TRP A 213 0.49 16.18 -14.17
C TRP A 213 0.43 15.01 -15.15
N ALA A 214 0.35 15.30 -16.45
CA ALA A 214 0.32 14.29 -17.49
C ALA A 214 1.63 13.49 -17.53
N VAL A 215 1.51 12.22 -17.93
CA VAL A 215 2.67 11.35 -18.13
C VAL A 215 3.30 11.62 -19.49
N SER A 216 4.59 11.94 -19.51
CA SER A 216 5.36 12.13 -20.74
C SER A 216 6.07 10.84 -21.17
N ILE A 217 5.67 10.31 -22.32
CA ILE A 217 6.29 9.13 -22.94
C ILE A 217 7.75 9.40 -23.32
N SER A 218 8.08 10.63 -23.74
CA SER A 218 9.46 10.99 -24.08
C SER A 218 10.35 11.06 -22.85
N ASP A 219 9.85 11.58 -21.73
CA ASP A 219 10.58 11.55 -20.46
C ASP A 219 10.76 10.11 -19.98
N LEU A 220 9.71 9.30 -19.95
CA LEU A 220 9.80 7.87 -19.59
C LEU A 220 10.90 7.13 -20.35
N LYS A 221 10.98 7.31 -21.67
CA LYS A 221 12.03 6.71 -22.51
C LYS A 221 13.41 7.23 -22.14
N LYS A 222 13.55 8.55 -21.98
CA LYS A 222 14.82 9.18 -21.58
C LYS A 222 15.33 8.64 -20.25
N GLN A 223 14.47 8.48 -19.25
CA GLN A 223 14.84 7.98 -17.92
C GLN A 223 15.19 6.48 -17.97
N LEU A 224 14.44 5.70 -18.74
CA LEU A 224 14.72 4.28 -18.98
C LEU A 224 16.09 4.08 -19.63
N ASP A 225 16.38 4.82 -20.71
CA ASP A 225 17.64 4.70 -21.44
C ASP A 225 18.83 5.19 -20.61
N GLY A 226 18.64 6.27 -19.84
CA GLY A 226 19.60 6.76 -18.86
C GLY A 226 19.96 5.69 -17.81
N ALA A 227 18.97 5.13 -17.13
CA ALA A 227 19.19 4.06 -16.15
C ALA A 227 19.92 2.85 -16.74
N ARG A 228 19.54 2.43 -17.97
CA ARG A 228 20.22 1.33 -18.67
C ARG A 228 21.68 1.64 -18.97
N SER A 229 21.98 2.86 -19.39
CA SER A 229 23.36 3.32 -19.64
C SER A 229 24.23 3.32 -18.39
N GLU A 230 23.63 3.49 -17.22
CA GLU A 230 24.27 3.42 -15.90
C GLU A 230 24.39 1.98 -15.37
N GLY A 231 23.93 1.00 -16.14
CA GLY A 231 23.98 -0.43 -15.80
C GLY A 231 22.83 -0.91 -14.91
N ILE A 232 21.77 -0.11 -14.75
CA ILE A 232 20.56 -0.50 -14.01
C ILE A 232 19.63 -1.33 -14.92
N THR A 233 19.23 -2.49 -14.42
CA THR A 233 18.21 -3.33 -15.04
C THR A 233 16.84 -2.86 -14.57
N VAL A 234 16.12 -2.08 -15.40
CA VAL A 234 14.75 -1.66 -15.06
C VAL A 234 13.78 -2.83 -15.19
N ARG A 235 13.12 -3.19 -14.09
CA ARG A 235 12.28 -4.41 -13.96
C ARG A 235 10.77 -4.13 -14.05
N GLY A 236 10.36 -2.88 -13.89
CA GLY A 236 8.94 -2.52 -13.86
C GLY A 236 8.69 -1.02 -13.96
N LEU A 237 7.42 -0.69 -14.17
CA LEU A 237 6.89 0.67 -14.22
C LEU A 237 5.70 0.76 -13.26
N VAL A 238 5.79 1.67 -12.30
CA VAL A 238 4.67 2.05 -11.44
C VAL A 238 3.86 3.12 -12.15
N VAL A 239 2.54 2.91 -12.21
CA VAL A 239 1.58 3.93 -12.65
C VAL A 239 0.50 4.05 -11.59
N VAL A 240 0.29 5.27 -11.08
CA VAL A 240 -0.77 5.57 -10.10
C VAL A 240 -1.89 6.30 -10.85
N ASN A 241 -3.07 5.67 -10.95
CA ASN A 241 -4.21 6.20 -11.68
C ASN A 241 -5.54 5.81 -11.00
N PRO A 242 -6.37 6.78 -10.55
CA PRO A 242 -6.08 8.22 -10.49
C PRO A 242 -4.83 8.52 -9.66
N GLY A 243 -4.13 9.60 -9.99
CA GLY A 243 -2.84 9.91 -9.38
C GLY A 243 -2.95 10.33 -7.91
N ASN A 244 -1.97 9.92 -7.11
CA ASN A 244 -1.79 10.35 -5.73
C ASN A 244 -0.30 10.70 -5.56
N PRO A 245 0.05 11.96 -5.26
CA PRO A 245 -0.79 13.04 -4.68
C PRO A 245 -1.48 13.97 -5.68
N THR A 246 -1.31 13.77 -6.98
CA THR A 246 -1.56 14.79 -8.02
C THR A 246 -2.99 14.82 -8.59
N GLY A 247 -3.81 13.79 -8.37
CA GLY A 247 -5.22 13.77 -8.76
C GLY A 247 -5.52 13.66 -10.25
N GLN A 248 -4.51 13.52 -11.12
CA GLN A 248 -4.69 13.37 -12.56
C GLN A 248 -5.33 12.02 -12.91
N VAL A 249 -6.01 12.00 -14.05
CA VAL A 249 -6.54 10.78 -14.67
C VAL A 249 -5.82 10.56 -15.99
N CYS A 250 -5.14 9.44 -16.10
CA CYS A 250 -4.43 9.05 -17.31
C CYS A 250 -5.27 8.06 -18.13
N LEU A 251 -5.33 8.27 -19.45
CA LEU A 251 -6.12 7.44 -20.36
C LEU A 251 -5.32 6.33 -21.06
N LEU A 252 -4.00 6.47 -21.25
CA LEU A 252 -3.21 5.47 -21.99
C LEU A 252 -1.72 5.47 -21.62
N ILE A 253 -1.18 4.31 -21.21
CA ILE A 253 0.27 4.02 -21.08
C ILE A 253 0.64 2.63 -21.66
N ILE A 254 -0.34 1.85 -22.12
CA ILE A 254 -0.18 0.42 -22.44
C ILE A 254 0.87 0.16 -23.53
N ASP A 255 0.96 1.03 -24.54
CA ASP A 255 1.89 0.85 -25.67
C ASP A 255 3.37 0.85 -25.25
N LEU A 256 3.71 1.55 -24.16
CA LEU A 256 5.08 1.59 -23.66
C LEU A 256 5.46 0.28 -22.96
N CYS A 257 4.58 -0.26 -22.12
CA CYS A 257 4.84 -1.52 -21.40
C CYS A 257 5.05 -2.68 -22.38
N ASN A 258 4.22 -2.77 -23.43
CA ASN A 258 4.30 -3.81 -24.45
C ASN A 258 5.59 -3.75 -25.26
N SER A 259 6.12 -2.55 -25.49
CA SER A 259 7.35 -2.36 -26.29
C SER A 259 8.63 -2.69 -25.53
N TYR A 260 8.59 -2.70 -24.18
CA TYR A 260 9.81 -2.79 -23.35
C TYR A 260 9.76 -3.84 -22.23
N ILE A 261 8.74 -4.73 -22.22
CA ILE A 261 8.59 -5.86 -21.27
C ILE A 261 8.73 -5.40 -19.82
N LEU A 262 7.97 -4.36 -19.44
CA LEU A 262 7.93 -3.85 -18.07
C LEU A 262 6.71 -4.43 -17.35
N VAL A 263 6.89 -4.90 -16.12
CA VAL A 263 5.77 -5.24 -15.24
C VAL A 263 5.10 -3.93 -14.80
N GLN A 264 3.81 -3.79 -15.10
CA GLN A 264 3.02 -2.63 -14.70
C GLN A 264 2.39 -2.88 -13.33
N VAL A 265 2.74 -2.05 -12.36
CA VAL A 265 2.04 -2.02 -11.07
C VAL A 265 1.05 -0.86 -11.11
N LEU A 266 -0.22 -1.20 -11.39
CA LEU A 266 -1.32 -0.25 -11.34
C LEU A 266 -2.01 -0.39 -9.98
N MET A 267 -2.12 0.70 -9.23
CA MET A 267 -2.92 0.70 -8.00
C MET A 267 -4.07 1.68 -8.16
N TRP A 268 -5.28 1.12 -8.12
CA TRP A 268 -6.52 1.87 -8.01
C TRP A 268 -6.77 2.13 -6.52
N LEU A 269 -6.53 3.37 -6.08
CA LEU A 269 -7.05 3.85 -4.80
C LEU A 269 -8.39 4.54 -5.06
N ASN A 270 -9.48 3.76 -5.15
CA ASN A 270 -10.81 4.35 -5.03
C ASN A 270 -11.02 4.71 -3.56
N CYS A 271 -10.73 5.96 -3.20
CA CYS A 271 -11.28 6.63 -2.02
C CYS A 271 -12.39 7.58 -2.47
N THR A 272 -13.46 7.04 -3.05
CA THR A 272 -14.73 7.73 -3.27
C THR A 272 -15.87 6.74 -3.19
#